data_AF-A0A8T3NPH8-F1
#
_entry.id   AF-A0A8T3NPH8-F1
#
_cell.length_a   1.000
_cell.length_b   1.000
_cell.length_c   1.000
_cell.angle_alpha   90.00
_cell.angle_beta   90.00
_cell.angle_gamma   90.00
#
_symmetry.space_group_name_H-M   'P 1'
#
loop_
_entity.id
_entity.type
_entity.pdbx_description
1 polymer ?
#
loop_
_entity_poly.entity_id
_entity_poly.type
_entity_poly.pdbx_seq_one_letter_code
_entity_poly.pdbx_strand_id
1 'polypeptide(L)'
;MAALAVSALGAAPVAARDGDPCRDAGELYSLGLTGNHRLICFEVTSPEDFFTIGRITGLAGDTDIVGIDHRVANGLLYALGDRGGIYTVDDDDASATKVDQLDIALMGDFFGVDFNPAADALRVISDQGQDLRHPFAGPTAGTTVMDGTLNYVGPPAVSPALGVTGAGYTNNDLELNTATTLYDIDSNLDQVVIQAPPNSGTLNATGKLNLDVEASVGFDVYSIVRSGTTQRVRAFASLSQMGNVRFYRINLVTGNARLLGDLRPTVVDIALPLNQL
;
A
#
# COMPACT_ATOMS: atom_id res chain seq x y z
N MET A 1 32.94 -27.57 8.67
CA MET A 1 31.94 -26.51 8.47
C MET A 1 31.80 -26.30 6.98
N ALA A 2 30.73 -26.81 6.38
CA ALA A 2 30.45 -26.66 4.96
C ALA A 2 29.53 -25.44 4.79
N ALA A 3 29.94 -24.47 3.99
CA ALA A 3 29.13 -23.32 3.63
C ALA A 3 28.16 -23.74 2.50
N LEU A 4 26.85 -23.67 2.76
CA LEU A 4 25.84 -23.75 1.71
C LEU A 4 25.83 -22.41 0.96
N ALA A 5 26.15 -22.46 -0.33
CA ALA A 5 25.90 -21.35 -1.25
C ALA A 5 24.40 -21.35 -1.59
N VAL A 6 23.69 -20.29 -1.20
CA VAL A 6 22.34 -20.02 -1.68
C VAL A 6 22.46 -19.37 -3.06
N SER A 7 22.08 -20.11 -4.09
CA SER A 7 21.95 -19.60 -5.45
C SER A 7 20.72 -18.70 -5.54
N ALA A 8 20.92 -17.40 -5.74
CA ALA A 8 19.86 -16.49 -6.13
C ALA A 8 19.42 -16.82 -7.56
N LEU A 9 18.22 -17.38 -7.72
CA LEU A 9 17.55 -17.37 -9.02
C LEU A 9 17.08 -15.93 -9.27
N GLY A 10 17.77 -15.24 -10.16
CA GLY A 10 17.24 -13.99 -10.73
C GLY A 10 15.96 -14.30 -11.50
N ALA A 11 14.88 -13.61 -11.18
CA ALA A 11 13.67 -13.63 -12.00
C ALA A 11 14.04 -13.13 -13.41
N ALA A 12 13.79 -13.95 -14.42
CA ALA A 12 13.91 -13.52 -15.81
C ALA A 12 12.81 -12.47 -16.08
N PRO A 13 13.05 -11.45 -16.93
CA PRO A 13 11.99 -10.54 -17.33
C PRO A 13 10.91 -11.35 -18.07
N VAL A 14 9.70 -11.39 -17.51
CA VAL A 14 8.52 -11.88 -18.21
C VAL A 14 8.29 -10.94 -19.39
N ALA A 15 8.30 -11.49 -20.61
CA ALA A 15 7.95 -10.72 -21.78
C ALA A 15 6.49 -10.26 -21.64
N ALA A 16 6.27 -8.94 -21.70
CA ALA A 16 4.92 -8.38 -21.78
C ALA A 16 4.15 -9.10 -22.89
N ARG A 17 2.95 -9.61 -22.58
CA ARG A 17 2.05 -10.10 -23.61
C ARG A 17 1.52 -8.88 -24.35
N ASP A 18 1.69 -8.82 -25.66
CA ASP A 18 1.08 -7.77 -26.48
C ASP A 18 -0.42 -7.67 -26.15
N GLY A 19 -0.86 -6.49 -25.68
CA GLY A 19 -2.25 -6.22 -25.31
C GLY A 19 -2.64 -6.62 -23.89
N ASP A 20 -1.68 -6.86 -22.98
CA ASP A 20 -1.93 -6.91 -21.54
C ASP A 20 -1.99 -5.48 -20.98
N PRO A 21 -3.17 -4.95 -20.66
CA PRO A 21 -3.33 -3.58 -20.19
C PRO A 21 -2.64 -3.33 -18.84
N CYS A 22 -2.15 -4.36 -18.15
CA CYS A 22 -1.42 -4.19 -16.90
C CYS A 22 0.08 -3.90 -17.10
N ARG A 23 0.62 -4.04 -18.32
CA ARG A 23 2.08 -4.08 -18.57
C ARG A 23 2.51 -3.38 -19.86
N ASP A 24 1.66 -2.50 -20.41
CA ASP A 24 1.99 -1.76 -21.63
C ASP A 24 3.12 -0.73 -21.37
N ALA A 25 4.13 -0.75 -22.23
CA ALA A 25 5.35 0.03 -22.00
C ALA A 25 5.12 1.54 -22.16
N GLY A 26 5.42 2.32 -21.10
CA GLY A 26 5.45 3.79 -21.14
C GLY A 26 4.29 4.50 -20.45
N GLU A 27 3.31 3.75 -19.96
CA GLU A 27 2.21 4.25 -19.14
C GLU A 27 2.41 3.84 -17.67
N LEU A 28 1.78 4.56 -16.74
CA LEU A 28 1.81 4.23 -15.32
C LEU A 28 0.49 3.54 -14.97
N TYR A 29 0.56 2.33 -14.47
CA TYR A 29 -0.57 1.53 -14.05
C TYR A 29 -0.58 1.34 -12.53
N SER A 30 -1.77 1.08 -12.01
CA SER A 30 -2.02 0.65 -10.64
C SER A 30 -2.70 -0.71 -10.67
N LEU A 31 -2.37 -1.55 -9.70
CA LEU A 31 -3.24 -2.62 -9.27
C LEU A 31 -4.30 -2.07 -8.33
N GLY A 32 -5.47 -2.69 -8.33
CA GLY A 32 -6.55 -2.41 -7.40
C GLY A 32 -7.06 -3.70 -6.77
N LEU A 33 -7.18 -3.70 -5.45
CA LEU A 33 -7.89 -4.72 -4.70
C LEU A 33 -9.35 -4.31 -4.58
N THR A 34 -10.27 -5.14 -5.05
CA THR A 34 -11.70 -4.85 -4.94
C THR A 34 -12.30 -5.46 -3.67
N GLY A 35 -13.40 -4.88 -3.17
CA GLY A 35 -14.15 -5.38 -2.01
C GLY A 35 -14.83 -6.74 -2.22
N ASN A 36 -14.68 -7.37 -3.38
CA ASN A 36 -15.07 -8.77 -3.65
C ASN A 36 -13.87 -9.68 -3.93
N HIS A 37 -12.68 -9.28 -3.45
CA HIS A 37 -11.42 -10.03 -3.41
C HIS A 37 -10.86 -10.30 -4.80
N ARG A 38 -11.01 -9.33 -5.70
CA ARG A 38 -10.43 -9.42 -7.05
C ARG A 38 -9.27 -8.46 -7.18
N LEU A 39 -8.29 -8.88 -7.97
CA LEU A 39 -7.23 -8.03 -8.45
C LEU A 39 -7.66 -7.48 -9.82
N ILE A 40 -7.57 -6.16 -9.96
CA ILE A 40 -7.73 -5.46 -11.22
C ILE A 40 -6.46 -4.67 -11.51
N CYS A 41 -6.28 -4.24 -12.75
CA CYS A 41 -5.28 -3.25 -13.12
C CYS A 41 -5.90 -2.17 -14.00
N PHE A 42 -5.33 -0.97 -13.98
CA PHE A 42 -5.78 0.16 -14.79
C PHE A 42 -4.69 1.22 -14.94
N GLU A 43 -4.75 1.99 -16.04
CA GLU A 43 -3.86 3.14 -16.24
C GLU A 43 -4.27 4.26 -15.28
N VAL A 44 -3.31 4.90 -14.60
CA VAL A 44 -3.62 5.96 -13.63
C VAL A 44 -4.32 7.17 -14.26
N THR A 45 -4.17 7.38 -15.57
CA THR A 45 -4.79 8.47 -16.33
C THR A 45 -6.14 8.10 -16.96
N SER A 46 -6.49 6.81 -16.97
CA SER A 46 -7.72 6.28 -17.57
C SER A 46 -8.32 5.16 -16.70
N PRO A 47 -8.58 5.41 -15.39
CA PRO A 47 -8.96 4.36 -14.43
C PRO A 47 -10.30 3.67 -14.75
N GLU A 48 -11.16 4.30 -15.55
CA GLU A 48 -12.43 3.73 -16.00
C GLU A 48 -12.28 2.49 -16.91
N ASP A 49 -11.13 2.34 -17.56
CA ASP A 49 -10.77 1.29 -18.50
C ASP A 49 -9.88 0.22 -17.82
N PHE A 50 -10.41 -0.35 -16.74
CA PHE A 50 -9.72 -1.38 -15.97
C PHE A 50 -9.87 -2.78 -16.59
N PHE A 51 -8.87 -3.62 -16.36
CA PHE A 51 -8.88 -5.04 -16.64
C PHE A 51 -8.96 -5.85 -15.35
N THR A 52 -9.72 -6.95 -15.37
CA THR A 52 -9.83 -7.85 -14.22
C THR A 52 -8.86 -9.01 -14.38
N ILE A 53 -7.84 -9.06 -13.53
CA ILE A 53 -6.86 -10.16 -13.48
C ILE A 53 -7.55 -11.43 -12.98
N GLY A 54 -8.20 -11.36 -11.82
CA GLY A 54 -8.81 -12.54 -11.24
C GLY A 54 -9.34 -12.35 -9.83
N ARG A 55 -9.99 -13.38 -9.28
CA ARG A 55 -10.26 -13.45 -7.84
C ARG A 55 -9.03 -14.00 -7.15
N ILE A 56 -8.62 -13.37 -6.05
CA ILE A 56 -7.50 -13.87 -5.25
C ILE A 56 -7.86 -15.26 -4.70
N THR A 57 -6.99 -16.23 -4.95
CA THR A 57 -7.15 -17.63 -4.53
C THR A 57 -5.93 -18.11 -3.76
N GLY A 58 -6.01 -19.26 -3.06
CA GLY A 58 -4.87 -19.80 -2.30
C GLY A 58 -4.76 -19.33 -0.84
N LEU A 59 -5.76 -18.60 -0.33
CA LEU A 59 -5.80 -18.19 1.08
C LEU A 59 -5.87 -19.40 2.01
N ALA A 60 -5.10 -19.34 3.11
CA ALA A 60 -4.96 -20.41 4.08
C ALA A 60 -5.21 -19.87 5.51
N GLY A 61 -6.46 -20.01 5.96
CA GLY A 61 -6.92 -19.52 7.27
C GLY A 61 -7.60 -18.16 7.19
N ASP A 62 -7.24 -17.34 6.21
CA ASP A 62 -7.89 -16.06 5.91
C ASP A 62 -9.08 -16.27 4.94
N THR A 63 -10.07 -15.39 5.03
CA THR A 63 -11.28 -15.39 4.18
C THR A 63 -11.37 -14.20 3.25
N ASP A 64 -10.57 -13.17 3.50
CA ASP A 64 -10.52 -11.90 2.78
C ASP A 64 -9.06 -11.39 2.71
N ILE A 65 -8.78 -10.48 1.78
CA ILE A 65 -7.58 -9.65 1.73
C ILE A 65 -7.98 -8.22 2.08
N VAL A 66 -7.28 -7.61 3.03
CA VAL A 66 -7.57 -6.26 3.54
C VAL A 66 -6.65 -5.18 2.98
N GLY A 67 -5.54 -5.55 2.35
CA GLY A 67 -4.64 -4.61 1.69
C GLY A 67 -3.54 -5.29 0.89
N ILE A 68 -2.92 -4.54 -0.02
CA ILE A 68 -1.87 -5.01 -0.94
C ILE A 68 -0.78 -3.95 -1.11
N ASP A 69 0.47 -4.38 -1.26
CA ASP A 69 1.56 -3.48 -1.69
C ASP A 69 2.76 -4.27 -2.25
N HIS A 70 3.64 -3.63 -3.02
CA HIS A 70 4.87 -4.22 -3.52
C HIS A 70 6.02 -4.07 -2.52
N ARG A 71 6.61 -5.21 -2.14
CA ARG A 71 7.83 -5.18 -1.33
C ARG A 71 9.04 -4.81 -2.20
N VAL A 72 9.60 -3.63 -1.98
CA VAL A 72 10.73 -3.09 -2.76
C VAL A 72 11.96 -4.00 -2.81
N ALA A 73 12.23 -4.76 -1.74
CA ALA A 73 13.40 -5.65 -1.67
C ALA A 73 13.38 -6.82 -2.67
N ASN A 74 12.21 -7.26 -3.13
CA ASN A 74 12.09 -8.37 -4.08
C ASN A 74 11.14 -8.10 -5.26
N GLY A 75 10.43 -6.97 -5.24
CA GLY A 75 9.51 -6.54 -6.29
C GLY A 75 8.20 -7.32 -6.37
N LEU A 76 7.95 -8.26 -5.46
CA LEU A 76 6.72 -9.05 -5.46
C LEU A 76 5.56 -8.25 -4.87
N LEU A 77 4.35 -8.50 -5.36
CA LEU A 77 3.12 -8.05 -4.73
C LEU A 77 2.86 -8.89 -3.48
N TYR A 78 2.59 -8.22 -2.38
CA TYR A 78 2.17 -8.82 -1.13
C TYR A 78 0.73 -8.44 -0.81
N ALA A 79 0.05 -9.31 -0.09
CA ALA A 79 -1.30 -9.11 0.41
C ALA A 79 -1.41 -9.47 1.88
N LEU A 80 -2.22 -8.72 2.61
CA LEU A 80 -2.56 -9.00 4.00
C LEU A 80 -3.98 -9.56 4.09
N GLY A 81 -4.15 -10.71 4.73
CA GLY A 81 -5.45 -11.33 4.98
C GLY A 81 -6.16 -10.81 6.23
N ASP A 82 -7.47 -10.99 6.30
CA ASP A 82 -8.35 -10.57 7.42
C ASP A 82 -8.03 -11.22 8.78
N ARG A 83 -7.28 -12.32 8.80
CA ARG A 83 -6.78 -12.97 10.02
C ARG A 83 -5.26 -12.82 10.16
N GLY A 84 -4.67 -11.85 9.45
CA GLY A 84 -3.26 -11.50 9.52
C GLY A 84 -2.33 -12.43 8.73
N GLY A 85 -2.85 -13.31 7.85
CA GLY A 85 -1.96 -14.04 6.95
C GLY A 85 -1.28 -13.08 5.98
N ILE A 86 0.03 -13.25 5.78
CA ILE A 86 0.79 -12.48 4.79
C ILE A 86 1.05 -13.38 3.61
N TYR A 87 0.71 -12.89 2.42
CA TYR A 87 0.79 -13.64 1.18
C TYR A 87 1.65 -12.89 0.16
N THR A 88 2.37 -13.63 -0.68
CA THR A 88 2.76 -13.11 -2.00
C THR A 88 1.63 -13.43 -2.98
N VAL A 89 1.32 -12.51 -3.89
CA VAL A 89 0.29 -12.67 -4.92
C VAL A 89 0.94 -12.55 -6.30
N ASP A 90 0.62 -13.47 -7.19
CA ASP A 90 0.97 -13.38 -8.60
C ASP A 90 0.02 -12.38 -9.29
N ASP A 91 0.57 -11.32 -9.88
CA ASP A 91 -0.17 -10.24 -10.53
C ASP A 91 -0.63 -10.59 -11.95
N ASP A 92 -0.27 -11.77 -12.49
CA ASP A 92 -0.78 -12.29 -13.76
C ASP A 92 -2.06 -13.14 -13.59
N ASP A 93 -2.21 -13.86 -12.48
CA ASP A 93 -3.34 -14.79 -12.27
C ASP A 93 -4.07 -14.68 -10.92
N ALA A 94 -3.63 -13.78 -10.04
CA ALA A 94 -4.15 -13.57 -8.69
C ALA A 94 -4.04 -14.81 -7.77
N SER A 95 -3.10 -15.71 -8.01
CA SER A 95 -2.79 -16.79 -7.08
C SER A 95 -1.96 -16.29 -5.90
N ALA A 96 -2.43 -16.56 -4.68
CA ALA A 96 -1.76 -16.18 -3.44
C ALA A 96 -1.06 -17.39 -2.80
N THR A 97 0.14 -17.15 -2.26
CA THR A 97 0.89 -18.12 -1.45
C THR A 97 1.17 -17.51 -0.09
N LYS A 98 0.75 -18.17 1.00
CA LYS A 98 1.02 -17.70 2.36
C LYS A 98 2.51 -17.82 2.64
N VAL A 99 3.14 -16.71 3.02
CA VAL A 99 4.58 -16.63 3.30
C VAL A 99 4.87 -16.30 4.76
N ASP A 100 3.94 -15.64 5.45
CA ASP A 100 4.08 -15.33 6.87
C ASP A 100 2.72 -15.15 7.56
N GLN A 101 2.74 -14.81 8.84
CA GLN A 101 1.57 -14.58 9.68
C GLN A 101 1.87 -13.46 10.69
N LEU A 102 0.93 -12.51 10.83
CA LEU A 102 1.00 -11.55 11.92
C LEU A 102 0.80 -12.26 13.27
N ASP A 103 1.65 -11.93 14.25
CA ASP A 103 1.53 -12.40 15.64
C ASP A 103 0.42 -11.67 16.42
N ILE A 104 0.03 -10.49 15.94
CA ILE A 104 -0.94 -9.61 16.56
C ILE A 104 -2.17 -9.53 15.66
N ALA A 105 -3.35 -9.75 16.25
CA ALA A 105 -4.60 -9.67 15.52
C ALA A 105 -4.87 -8.24 15.02
N LEU A 106 -5.46 -8.15 13.83
CA LEU A 106 -5.96 -6.91 13.27
C LEU A 106 -7.15 -6.40 14.07
N MET A 107 -7.22 -5.09 14.25
CA MET A 107 -8.31 -4.39 14.94
C MET A 107 -8.93 -3.38 13.98
N GLY A 108 -10.24 -3.46 13.77
CA GLY A 108 -10.97 -2.57 12.87
C GLY A 108 -11.43 -3.26 11.59
N ASP A 109 -11.99 -2.45 10.70
CA ASP A 109 -12.61 -2.91 9.46
C ASP A 109 -11.89 -2.37 8.22
N PHE A 110 -11.13 -1.28 8.35
CA PHE A 110 -10.44 -0.62 7.24
C PHE A 110 -8.97 -0.43 7.58
N PHE A 111 -8.09 -0.71 6.62
CA PHE A 111 -6.66 -0.82 6.84
C PHE A 111 -5.86 -0.12 5.75
N GLY A 112 -4.78 0.55 6.15
CA GLY A 112 -3.73 0.97 5.24
C GLY A 112 -2.54 0.02 5.36
N VAL A 113 -2.02 -0.47 4.23
CA VAL A 113 -0.94 -1.47 4.17
C VAL A 113 0.12 -0.99 3.19
N ASP A 114 1.38 -0.90 3.61
CA ASP A 114 2.46 -0.43 2.74
C ASP A 114 3.84 -0.89 3.25
N PHE A 115 4.78 -1.15 2.34
CA PHE A 115 6.15 -1.52 2.66
C PHE A 115 7.03 -0.29 2.82
N ASN A 116 7.70 -0.20 3.98
CA ASN A 116 8.81 0.72 4.13
C ASN A 116 10.08 0.12 3.47
N PRO A 117 10.60 0.67 2.36
CA PRO A 117 11.77 0.11 1.68
C PRO A 117 13.05 0.19 2.52
N ALA A 118 13.23 1.26 3.30
CA ALA A 118 14.43 1.44 4.11
C ALA A 118 14.47 0.52 5.33
N ALA A 119 13.31 0.20 5.92
CA ALA A 119 13.20 -0.72 7.04
C ALA A 119 12.98 -2.19 6.62
N ASP A 120 12.65 -2.42 5.35
CA ASP A 120 12.16 -3.69 4.81
C ASP A 120 11.09 -4.31 5.72
N ALA A 121 10.02 -3.55 5.93
CA ALA A 121 8.95 -3.91 6.85
C ALA A 121 7.59 -3.50 6.32
N LEU A 122 6.60 -4.39 6.47
CA LEU A 122 5.20 -4.10 6.21
C LEU A 122 4.64 -3.25 7.36
N ARG A 123 4.08 -2.09 7.04
CA ARG A 123 3.28 -1.27 7.94
C ARG A 123 1.82 -1.63 7.75
N VAL A 124 1.08 -1.73 8.86
CA VAL A 124 -0.37 -1.92 8.85
C VAL A 124 -0.98 -0.94 9.84
N ILE A 125 -1.82 -0.05 9.35
CA ILE A 125 -2.62 0.87 10.18
C ILE A 125 -4.11 0.58 10.01
N SER A 126 -4.95 1.06 10.92
CA SER A 126 -6.40 0.81 10.87
C SER A 126 -7.24 2.01 11.28
N ASP A 127 -8.52 1.96 10.93
CA ASP A 127 -9.56 2.86 11.42
C ASP A 127 -9.71 2.89 12.96
N GLN A 128 -9.20 1.89 13.67
CA GLN A 128 -9.21 1.83 15.14
C GLN A 128 -7.95 2.39 15.81
N GLY A 129 -7.07 3.05 15.04
CA GLY A 129 -5.83 3.64 15.55
C GLY A 129 -4.74 2.62 15.86
N GLN A 130 -4.89 1.38 15.41
CA GLN A 130 -3.84 0.37 15.45
C GLN A 130 -2.69 0.78 14.52
N ASP A 131 -1.47 0.52 14.97
CA ASP A 131 -0.25 0.72 14.19
C ASP A 131 0.67 -0.49 14.41
N LEU A 132 0.78 -1.33 13.40
CA LEU A 132 1.61 -2.54 13.41
C LEU A 132 2.75 -2.42 12.41
N ARG A 133 3.87 -3.04 12.76
CA ARG A 133 4.99 -3.24 11.86
C ARG A 133 5.42 -4.69 11.85
N HIS A 134 5.55 -5.29 10.68
CA HIS A 134 6.05 -6.64 10.49
C HIS A 134 7.33 -6.61 9.64
N PRO A 135 8.53 -6.65 10.27
CA PRO A 135 9.80 -6.60 9.57
C PRO A 135 10.11 -7.90 8.82
N PHE A 136 10.74 -7.79 7.66
CA PHE A 136 11.29 -8.91 6.90
C PHE A 136 12.82 -8.96 6.93
N ALA A 137 13.45 -7.94 7.49
CA ALA A 137 14.88 -7.88 7.74
C ALA A 137 15.21 -7.45 9.18
N GLY A 138 16.48 -7.64 9.54
CA GLY A 138 16.98 -7.29 10.87
C GLY A 138 16.65 -8.30 11.96
N PRO A 139 16.92 -7.96 13.24
CA PRO A 139 16.85 -8.91 14.35
C PRO A 139 15.43 -9.33 14.74
N THR A 140 14.40 -8.60 14.29
CA THR A 140 12.99 -8.87 14.57
C THR A 140 12.24 -9.32 13.31
N ALA A 141 12.95 -9.82 12.30
CA ALA A 141 12.33 -10.32 11.07
C ALA A 141 11.35 -11.47 11.37
N GLY A 142 10.15 -11.41 10.80
CA GLY A 142 9.09 -12.38 11.02
C GLY A 142 8.38 -12.26 12.37
N THR A 143 8.55 -11.15 13.10
CA THR A 143 7.83 -10.90 14.36
C THR A 143 7.07 -9.58 14.27
N THR A 144 5.74 -9.62 14.43
CA THR A 144 4.92 -8.42 14.40
C THR A 144 5.12 -7.60 15.67
N VAL A 145 5.34 -6.30 15.49
CA VAL A 145 5.48 -5.32 16.56
C VAL A 145 4.23 -4.43 16.58
N MET A 146 3.65 -4.25 17.76
CA MET A 146 2.68 -3.19 18.01
C MET A 146 3.45 -1.91 18.33
N ASP A 147 3.40 -0.94 17.43
CA ASP A 147 3.99 0.38 17.62
C ASP A 147 3.02 1.26 18.45
N GLY A 148 3.37 2.54 18.68
CA GLY A 148 2.49 3.48 19.37
C GLY A 148 1.19 3.70 18.61
N THR A 149 0.05 3.72 19.31
CA THR A 149 -1.26 3.99 18.67
C THR A 149 -1.25 5.31 17.92
N LEU A 150 -1.96 5.38 16.79
CA LEU A 150 -2.06 6.59 16.00
C LEU A 150 -2.61 7.74 16.86
N ASN A 151 -1.99 8.91 16.80
CA ASN A 151 -2.33 10.02 17.68
C ASN A 151 -1.99 11.39 17.09
N TYR A 152 -2.87 12.36 17.33
CA TYR A 152 -2.58 13.78 17.15
C TYR A 152 -2.10 14.38 18.47
N VAL A 153 -0.88 14.90 18.48
CA VAL A 153 -0.29 15.58 19.66
C VAL A 153 -0.64 17.07 19.74
N GLY A 154 -0.97 17.69 18.60
CA GLY A 154 -1.37 19.10 18.50
C GLY A 154 -2.87 19.30 18.71
N PRO A 155 -3.37 20.55 18.85
CA PRO A 155 -4.80 20.80 19.09
C PRO A 155 -5.67 20.52 17.86
N PRO A 156 -6.79 19.77 17.99
CA PRO A 156 -7.18 19.01 19.19
C PRO A 156 -6.32 17.75 19.33
N ALA A 157 -5.79 17.52 20.53
CA ALA A 157 -5.02 16.31 20.80
C ALA A 157 -5.98 15.13 20.89
N VAL A 158 -5.73 14.08 20.10
CA VAL A 158 -6.61 12.91 19.96
C VAL A 158 -5.76 11.65 20.01
N SER A 159 -6.09 10.72 20.90
CA SER A 159 -5.41 9.43 21.03
C SER A 159 -6.38 8.38 21.61
N PRO A 160 -6.65 7.26 20.90
CA PRO A 160 -6.24 6.99 19.52
C PRO A 160 -6.91 7.96 18.53
N ALA A 161 -6.20 8.31 17.46
CA ALA A 161 -6.79 8.84 16.24
C ALA A 161 -7.47 7.68 15.50
N LEU A 162 -8.74 7.88 15.13
CA LEU A 162 -9.58 6.89 14.46
C LEU A 162 -9.80 7.30 13.01
N GLY A 163 -10.03 6.33 12.13
CA GLY A 163 -10.30 6.57 10.70
C GLY A 163 -9.05 6.89 9.87
N VAL A 164 -7.87 6.41 10.27
CA VAL A 164 -6.66 6.53 9.45
C VAL A 164 -6.45 5.22 8.69
N THR A 165 -6.77 5.21 7.41
CA THR A 165 -7.04 3.97 6.65
C THR A 165 -6.31 3.86 5.32
N GLY A 166 -5.47 4.84 4.96
CA GLY A 166 -4.52 4.71 3.84
C GLY A 166 -3.11 5.03 4.33
N ALA A 167 -2.11 4.25 3.91
CA ALA A 167 -0.71 4.42 4.28
C ALA A 167 0.17 4.31 3.02
N GLY A 168 1.24 5.09 2.94
CA GLY A 168 2.13 5.06 1.78
C GLY A 168 3.49 5.69 2.08
N TYR A 169 4.57 4.94 1.89
CA TYR A 169 5.94 5.40 2.06
C TYR A 169 6.48 6.03 0.77
N THR A 170 7.14 7.19 0.92
CA THR A 170 7.95 7.74 -0.18
C THR A 170 9.26 6.97 -0.36
N ASN A 171 9.86 7.12 -1.54
CA ASN A 171 11.21 6.67 -1.86
C ASN A 171 11.35 5.14 -1.91
N ASN A 172 10.52 4.52 -2.74
CA ASN A 172 10.53 3.08 -3.06
C ASN A 172 11.74 2.72 -3.92
N ASP A 173 12.93 2.83 -3.33
CA ASP A 173 14.24 2.42 -3.84
C ASP A 173 15.03 1.65 -2.75
N LEU A 174 16.21 1.13 -3.11
CA LEU A 174 17.07 0.35 -2.20
C LEU A 174 18.39 1.09 -1.87
N GLU A 175 18.45 2.40 -2.08
CA GLU A 175 19.65 3.18 -1.74
C GLU A 175 19.74 3.37 -0.22
N LEU A 176 20.84 2.87 0.36
CA LEU A 176 21.03 2.80 1.83
C LEU A 176 21.00 4.17 2.52
N ASN A 177 21.26 5.25 1.79
CA ASN A 177 21.27 6.61 2.33
C ASN A 177 19.97 7.38 2.06
N THR A 178 18.96 6.75 1.45
CA THR A 178 17.65 7.35 1.22
C THR A 178 16.72 7.02 2.37
N ALA A 179 16.28 8.04 3.09
CA ALA A 179 15.23 7.89 4.11
C ALA A 179 13.84 7.89 3.49
N THR A 180 12.87 7.29 4.18
CA THR A 180 11.46 7.27 3.78
C THR A 180 10.62 8.20 4.66
N THR A 181 9.54 8.73 4.11
CA THR A 181 8.50 9.44 4.86
C THR A 181 7.21 8.65 4.73
N LEU A 182 6.55 8.36 5.85
CA LEU A 182 5.21 7.77 5.86
C LEU A 182 4.17 8.87 5.74
N TYR A 183 3.31 8.76 4.74
CA TYR A 183 2.08 9.55 4.63
C TYR A 183 0.87 8.66 4.86
N ASP A 184 -0.13 9.22 5.54
CA ASP A 184 -1.40 8.56 5.73
C ASP A 184 -2.56 9.43 5.24
N ILE A 185 -3.70 8.78 5.03
CA ILE A 185 -5.00 9.43 4.84
C ILE A 185 -5.85 9.17 6.07
N ASP A 186 -6.23 10.27 6.73
CA ASP A 186 -7.27 10.28 7.76
C ASP A 186 -8.60 10.61 7.07
N SER A 187 -9.45 9.60 6.93
CA SER A 187 -10.76 9.69 6.32
C SER A 187 -11.79 10.38 7.21
N ASN A 188 -11.62 10.35 8.53
CA ASN A 188 -12.54 11.04 9.46
C ASN A 188 -12.33 12.55 9.46
N LEU A 189 -11.09 12.99 9.21
CA LEU A 189 -10.71 14.40 9.16
C LEU A 189 -10.46 14.91 7.75
N ASP A 190 -10.71 14.10 6.71
CA ASP A 190 -10.54 14.45 5.29
C ASP A 190 -9.17 15.08 4.98
N GLN A 191 -8.09 14.43 5.42
CA GLN A 191 -6.76 15.03 5.33
C GLN A 191 -5.65 14.04 5.08
N VAL A 192 -4.58 14.56 4.46
CA VAL A 192 -3.29 13.89 4.38
C VAL A 192 -2.47 14.29 5.59
N VAL A 193 -1.79 13.32 6.19
CA VAL A 193 -0.92 13.50 7.35
C VAL A 193 0.42 12.82 7.12
N ILE A 194 1.44 13.25 7.88
CA ILE A 194 2.72 12.56 8.00
C ILE A 194 2.75 11.87 9.36
N GLN A 195 3.03 10.56 9.36
CA GLN A 195 3.31 9.80 10.58
C GLN A 195 4.79 9.92 10.94
N ALA A 196 5.13 10.78 11.89
CA ALA A 196 6.51 11.04 12.28
C ALA A 196 6.65 11.33 13.79
N PRO A 197 7.40 10.50 14.54
CA PRO A 197 8.00 9.22 14.11
C PRO A 197 6.94 8.13 13.84
N PRO A 198 7.11 7.26 12.82
CA PRO A 198 6.18 6.18 12.52
C PRO A 198 5.90 5.30 13.74
N ASN A 199 6.94 4.78 14.39
CA ASN A 199 6.77 3.84 15.51
C ASN A 199 6.14 4.47 16.79
N SER A 200 5.95 5.78 16.81
CA SER A 200 5.23 6.48 17.89
C SER A 200 3.76 6.77 17.55
N GLY A 201 3.32 6.45 16.32
CA GLY A 201 1.98 6.75 15.82
C GLY A 201 1.66 8.24 15.66
N THR A 202 2.64 9.14 15.78
CA THR A 202 2.37 10.59 15.83
C THR A 202 2.02 11.14 14.44
N LEU A 203 0.82 11.69 14.30
CA LEU A 203 0.27 12.24 13.07
C LEU A 203 0.43 13.77 13.02
N ASN A 204 0.92 14.26 11.89
CA ASN A 204 1.11 15.68 11.62
C ASN A 204 0.38 16.03 10.31
N ALA A 205 -0.70 16.80 10.39
CA ALA A 205 -1.48 17.16 9.21
C ALA A 205 -0.68 17.99 8.20
N THR A 206 -0.75 17.62 6.91
CA THR A 206 -0.15 18.40 5.82
C THR A 206 -1.20 19.25 5.10
N GLY A 207 -2.42 18.74 4.92
CA GLY A 207 -3.53 19.52 4.42
C GLY A 207 -4.79 18.70 4.10
N LYS A 208 -5.87 19.40 3.74
CA LYS A 208 -7.18 18.80 3.48
C LYS A 208 -7.30 18.23 2.07
N LEU A 209 -7.99 17.09 1.96
CA LEU A 209 -8.41 16.49 0.68
C LEU A 209 -9.34 17.42 -0.10
N ASN A 210 -10.17 18.19 0.60
CA ASN A 210 -11.30 18.97 0.07
C ASN A 210 -12.40 18.08 -0.53
N LEU A 211 -12.53 16.90 0.05
CA LEU A 211 -13.51 15.85 -0.22
C LEU A 211 -14.00 15.37 1.14
N ASP A 212 -15.24 14.94 1.24
CA ASP A 212 -15.79 14.17 2.37
C ASP A 212 -15.65 12.70 1.99
N VAL A 213 -14.62 12.02 2.51
CA VAL A 213 -14.26 10.65 2.10
C VAL A 213 -14.77 9.62 3.08
N GLU A 214 -15.21 8.47 2.56
CA GLU A 214 -15.57 7.33 3.39
C GLU A 214 -14.33 6.56 3.86
N ALA A 215 -14.51 5.66 4.83
CA ALA A 215 -13.41 4.97 5.50
C ALA A 215 -12.57 4.04 4.60
N SER A 216 -13.13 3.54 3.50
CA SER A 216 -12.41 2.70 2.54
C SER A 216 -11.50 3.57 1.66
N VAL A 217 -10.19 3.48 1.90
CA VAL A 217 -9.17 4.26 1.20
C VAL A 217 -8.08 3.31 0.71
N GLY A 218 -7.86 3.28 -0.60
CA GLY A 218 -6.61 2.75 -1.15
C GLY A 218 -5.62 3.88 -1.38
N PHE A 219 -4.37 3.73 -0.95
CA PHE A 219 -3.37 4.78 -1.06
C PHE A 219 -1.97 4.19 -1.30
N ASP A 220 -1.23 4.77 -2.24
CA ASP A 220 0.16 4.38 -2.49
C ASP A 220 0.95 5.58 -3.09
N VAL A 221 2.26 5.59 -2.85
CA VAL A 221 3.23 6.58 -3.29
C VAL A 221 4.24 5.97 -4.26
N TYR A 222 3.94 6.11 -5.55
CA TYR A 222 4.86 5.69 -6.61
C TYR A 222 6.13 6.54 -6.67
N SER A 223 7.28 5.88 -6.71
CA SER A 223 8.60 6.49 -6.82
C SER A 223 9.19 6.29 -8.21
N ILE A 224 9.63 7.39 -8.82
CA ILE A 224 10.34 7.39 -10.10
C ILE A 224 11.83 7.30 -9.80
N VAL A 225 12.39 6.12 -10.03
CA VAL A 225 13.78 5.78 -9.71
C VAL A 225 14.66 5.95 -10.94
N ARG A 226 15.84 6.57 -10.77
CA ARG A 226 16.88 6.66 -11.79
C ARG A 226 18.21 6.31 -11.17
N SER A 227 18.94 5.39 -11.81
CA SER A 227 20.25 4.93 -11.32
C SER A 227 20.20 4.42 -9.87
N GLY A 228 19.10 3.78 -9.47
CA GLY A 228 18.93 3.20 -8.13
C GLY A 228 18.43 4.16 -7.04
N THR A 229 18.20 5.44 -7.36
CA THR A 229 17.71 6.42 -6.37
C THR A 229 16.44 7.12 -6.86
N THR A 230 15.48 7.32 -5.95
CA THR A 230 14.25 8.07 -6.19
C THR A 230 14.55 9.52 -6.55
N GLN A 231 14.01 9.97 -7.69
CA GLN A 231 14.15 11.35 -8.17
C GLN A 231 12.87 12.16 -7.95
N ARG A 232 11.72 11.49 -7.93
CA ARG A 232 10.41 12.11 -7.79
C ARG A 232 9.41 11.09 -7.27
N VAL A 233 8.46 11.54 -6.45
CA VAL A 233 7.32 10.75 -5.99
C VAL A 233 6.00 11.26 -6.56
N ARG A 234 5.01 10.39 -6.68
CA ARG A 234 3.62 10.69 -7.06
C ARG A 234 2.70 9.84 -6.19
N ALA A 235 1.83 10.48 -5.42
CA ALA A 235 0.84 9.79 -4.60
C ALA A 235 -0.50 9.68 -5.32
N PHE A 236 -1.16 8.55 -5.15
CA PHE A 236 -2.46 8.24 -5.72
C PHE A 236 -3.37 7.65 -4.65
N ALA A 237 -4.67 7.83 -4.82
CA ALA A 237 -5.65 7.22 -3.93
C ALA A 237 -6.90 6.78 -4.69
N SER A 238 -7.48 5.66 -4.27
CA SER A 238 -8.88 5.34 -4.51
C SER A 238 -9.70 5.81 -3.30
N LEU A 239 -10.66 6.68 -3.52
CA LEU A 239 -11.47 7.31 -2.47
C LEU A 239 -12.95 7.10 -2.79
N SER A 240 -13.73 6.68 -1.79
CA SER A 240 -15.18 6.56 -1.90
C SER A 240 -15.89 7.82 -1.40
N GLN A 241 -16.90 8.28 -2.15
CA GLN A 241 -17.83 9.32 -1.74
C GLN A 241 -19.26 8.96 -2.12
N MET A 242 -20.14 8.86 -1.13
CA MET A 242 -21.54 8.46 -1.31
C MET A 242 -21.64 7.13 -2.10
N GLY A 243 -20.77 6.17 -1.78
CA GLY A 243 -20.65 4.88 -2.44
C GLY A 243 -20.05 4.87 -3.85
N ASN A 244 -19.58 6.00 -4.38
CA ASN A 244 -18.88 6.05 -5.66
C ASN A 244 -17.37 6.08 -5.42
N VAL A 245 -16.65 5.07 -5.92
CA VAL A 245 -15.19 5.03 -5.86
C VAL A 245 -14.61 5.78 -7.05
N ARG A 246 -13.63 6.65 -6.77
CA ARG A 246 -12.93 7.46 -7.76
C ARG A 246 -11.44 7.43 -7.51
N PHE A 247 -10.66 7.62 -8.56
CA PHE A 247 -9.21 7.62 -8.49
C PHE A 247 -8.66 9.05 -8.54
N TYR A 248 -7.72 9.36 -7.66
CA TYR A 248 -7.19 10.70 -7.46
C TYR A 248 -5.67 10.71 -7.48
N ARG A 249 -5.11 11.80 -7.97
CA ARG A 249 -3.74 12.20 -7.63
C ARG A 249 -3.76 13.01 -6.35
N ILE A 250 -2.94 12.63 -5.38
CA ILE A 250 -2.86 13.31 -4.08
C ILE A 250 -1.63 14.21 -4.05
N ASN A 251 -1.82 15.46 -3.62
CA ASN A 251 -0.70 16.34 -3.29
C ASN A 251 -0.30 16.13 -1.83
N LEU A 252 0.84 15.47 -1.60
CA LEU A 252 1.35 15.15 -0.26
C LEU A 252 1.59 16.38 0.64
N VAL A 253 1.87 17.55 0.05
CA VAL A 253 2.19 18.77 0.80
C VAL A 253 0.94 19.56 1.16
N THR A 254 -0.04 19.64 0.26
CA THR A 254 -1.26 20.46 0.47
C THR A 254 -2.49 19.65 0.84
N GLY A 255 -2.41 18.31 0.75
CA GLY A 255 -3.52 17.38 0.87
C GLY A 255 -4.47 17.36 -0.33
N ASN A 256 -4.39 18.29 -1.27
CA ASN A 256 -5.40 18.42 -2.32
C ASN A 256 -5.51 17.16 -3.20
N ALA A 257 -6.72 16.62 -3.32
CA ALA A 257 -7.04 15.50 -4.19
C ALA A 257 -7.52 16.00 -5.56
N ARG A 258 -6.81 15.60 -6.63
CA ARG A 258 -7.19 15.91 -8.02
C ARG A 258 -7.75 14.66 -8.69
N LEU A 259 -9.03 14.71 -9.07
CA LEU A 259 -9.71 13.62 -9.78
C LEU A 259 -8.96 13.25 -11.06
N LEU A 260 -8.79 11.94 -11.27
CA LEU A 260 -8.24 11.35 -12.49
C LEU A 260 -9.33 10.61 -13.27
N GLY A 261 -10.25 9.93 -12.59
CA GLY A 261 -11.41 9.29 -13.22
C GLY A 261 -12.23 8.46 -12.23
N ASP A 262 -13.30 7.84 -12.71
CA ASP A 262 -14.17 6.98 -11.90
C ASP A 262 -13.64 5.54 -11.87
N LEU A 263 -13.68 4.90 -10.69
CA LEU A 263 -13.44 3.47 -10.52
C LEU A 263 -14.79 2.79 -10.27
N ARG A 264 -15.36 2.22 -11.33
CA ARG A 264 -16.65 1.51 -11.24
C ARG A 264 -16.66 0.34 -10.23
N PRO A 265 -15.62 -0.49 -10.10
CA PRO A 265 -15.57 -1.48 -9.03
C PRO A 265 -15.26 -0.79 -7.70
N THR A 266 -15.80 -1.32 -6.60
CA THR A 266 -15.43 -0.88 -5.25
C THR A 266 -14.00 -1.32 -4.97
N VAL A 267 -13.03 -0.45 -5.28
CA VAL A 267 -11.61 -0.63 -4.94
C VAL A 267 -11.41 -0.22 -3.49
N VAL A 268 -10.87 -1.13 -2.69
CA VAL A 268 -10.62 -0.94 -1.25
C VAL A 268 -9.15 -0.65 -0.96
N ASP A 269 -8.23 -1.09 -1.83
CA ASP A 269 -6.82 -0.76 -1.74
C ASP A 269 -6.16 -0.70 -3.15
N ILE A 270 -5.00 -0.04 -3.27
CA ILE A 270 -4.24 0.07 -4.52
C ILE A 270 -2.75 -0.19 -4.27
N ALA A 271 -2.06 -0.70 -5.29
CA ALA A 271 -0.61 -0.82 -5.28
C ALA A 271 -0.05 -0.52 -6.67
N LEU A 272 0.90 0.40 -6.78
CA LEU A 272 1.57 0.74 -8.03
C LEU A 272 2.83 -0.14 -8.17
N PRO A 273 2.91 -0.98 -9.23
CA PRO A 273 4.13 -1.72 -9.53
C PRO A 273 5.37 -0.83 -9.59
N LEU A 274 6.49 -1.37 -9.14
CA LEU A 274 7.77 -0.65 -9.11
C LEU A 274 8.36 -0.50 -10.52
N ASN A 275 9.18 0.52 -10.74
CA ASN A 275 10.04 0.67 -11.94
C ASN A 275 9.30 0.70 -13.31
N GLN A 276 8.10 1.28 -13.38
CA GLN A 276 7.33 1.38 -14.62
C GLN A 276 7.84 2.48 -15.58
N LEU A 277 8.50 3.52 -15.05
CA LEU A 277 8.90 4.72 -15.80
C LEU A 277 10.35 5.09 -15.55
#